data_AF-A0A7Z8PAF2-F1
#
_entry.id   AF-A0A7Z8PAF2-F1
#
_cell.length_a   1.000
_cell.length_b   1.000
_cell.length_c   1.000
_cell.angle_alpha   90.00
_cell.angle_beta   90.00
_cell.angle_gamma   90.00
#
_symmetry.space_group_name_H-M   'P 1'
#
loop_
_entity.id
_entity.type
_entity.pdbx_description
1 polymer ?
#
loop_
_entity_poly.entity_id
_entity_poly.type
_entity_poly.pdbx_seq_one_letter_code
_entity_poly.pdbx_strand_id
1 'polypeptide(L)'
;MISPQRRHDIIDALRRGTVPQRSLDIFATGLESFVDTLQSERNRVAQGGAVFKCVRGDYGTGKTFFARWLQEQAKNEGFATAEVQISETETPLHKLETVYRRLMERLATTESDHGALRSIIDAWFFCLEEDVLAEGSVDANNSSALLEATDHLLTKRLAEITKTNPAFAAGLRGYRQAVLDNDHQAAEGLIAWLAGQPNVAAAVKRKAGIKGDIDHFGALSCLQGLLVMLRDSGKPGLLVVLDEVETLQRVRGDVREKSLNALRQLIDEIDAGRFPGLYLVITGTPAFFDGNQGVQRLPPLAQRLHVDFATESRFDNPRAVQIRLSPFTIDRLTTVGIKIRDIFADGSAQTPRIRSLVDDSYIADLARAVTGGLGGKVGVAPRIFLKKLVGEVLDRVDQFADFDPRQHYELTINASEKNEVEAAASVDDVDLDI
;
A
#
# COMPACT_ATOMS: atom_id res chain seq x y z
N MET A 1 24.64 0.33 -9.95
CA MET A 1 24.74 1.79 -9.71
C MET A 1 23.36 2.40 -9.81
N ILE A 2 23.01 3.29 -8.88
CA ILE A 2 21.73 4.02 -8.87
C ILE A 2 21.78 5.14 -9.92
N SER A 3 20.71 5.35 -10.69
CA SER A 3 20.67 6.41 -11.69
C SER A 3 20.62 7.80 -11.04
N PRO A 4 21.11 8.86 -11.71
CA PRO A 4 21.09 10.21 -11.14
C PRO A 4 19.69 10.69 -10.72
N GLN A 5 18.67 10.42 -11.53
CA GLN A 5 17.28 10.77 -11.21
C GLN A 5 16.80 10.05 -9.95
N ARG A 6 17.03 8.73 -9.84
CA ARG A 6 16.61 7.95 -8.67
C ARG A 6 17.28 8.45 -7.40
N ARG A 7 18.57 8.82 -7.47
CA ARG A 7 19.28 9.43 -6.35
C ARG A 7 18.61 10.73 -5.91
N HIS A 8 18.30 11.61 -6.86
CA HIS A 8 17.66 12.89 -6.56
C HIS A 8 16.30 12.70 -5.87
N ASP A 9 15.45 11.80 -6.38
CA ASP A 9 14.14 11.52 -5.81
C ASP A 9 14.23 10.98 -4.36
N ILE A 10 15.22 10.12 -4.08
CA ILE A 10 15.48 9.59 -2.74
C ILE A 10 15.87 10.73 -1.79
N ILE A 11 16.89 11.52 -2.16
CA ILE A 11 17.41 12.59 -1.30
C ILE A 11 16.34 13.65 -1.04
N ASP A 12 15.56 14.02 -2.06
CA ASP A 12 14.49 15.01 -1.94
C ASP A 12 13.31 14.55 -1.06
N ALA A 13 12.99 13.26 -1.05
CA ALA A 13 12.00 12.69 -0.13
C ALA A 13 12.51 12.74 1.31
N LEU A 14 13.76 12.31 1.53
CA LEU A 14 14.37 12.33 2.86
C LEU A 14 14.54 13.74 3.41
N ARG A 15 14.88 14.73 2.56
CA ARG A 15 14.94 16.15 2.93
C ARG A 15 13.60 16.67 3.46
N ARG A 16 12.49 16.17 2.92
CA ARG A 16 11.11 16.47 3.38
C ARG A 16 10.66 15.60 4.56
N GLY A 17 11.48 14.63 5.00
CA GLY A 17 11.11 13.65 6.01
C GLY A 17 9.99 12.73 5.53
N THR A 18 9.92 12.41 4.24
CA THR A 18 8.97 11.44 3.68
C THR A 18 9.68 10.19 3.22
N VAL A 19 8.96 9.07 3.15
CA VAL A 19 9.48 7.84 2.57
C VAL A 19 9.52 7.98 1.03
N PRO A 20 10.64 7.68 0.37
CA PRO A 20 10.73 7.68 -1.10
C PRO A 20 9.64 6.81 -1.74
N GLN A 21 9.28 7.11 -2.99
CA GLN A 21 8.27 6.32 -3.72
C GLN A 21 8.85 5.06 -4.38
N ARG A 22 10.17 5.02 -4.59
CA ARG A 22 10.91 3.96 -5.29
C ARG A 22 12.27 3.74 -4.63
N SER A 23 12.92 2.63 -4.96
CA SER A 23 14.26 2.24 -4.48
C SER A 23 14.31 2.03 -2.95
N LEU A 24 13.25 1.40 -2.42
CA LEU A 24 13.12 1.08 -1.00
C LEU A 24 14.01 -0.10 -0.59
N ASP A 25 14.49 -0.88 -1.54
CA ASP A 25 15.50 -1.93 -1.34
C ASP A 25 16.77 -1.40 -0.66
N ILE A 26 17.15 -0.15 -0.93
CA ILE A 26 18.28 0.53 -0.29
C ILE A 26 18.09 0.65 1.23
N PHE A 27 16.84 0.86 1.65
CA PHE A 27 16.42 1.15 3.02
C PHE A 27 15.96 -0.11 3.78
N ALA A 28 15.82 -1.25 3.10
CA ALA A 28 15.22 -2.48 3.64
C ALA A 28 16.09 -3.22 4.68
N THR A 29 16.90 -2.49 5.45
CA THR A 29 17.70 -3.05 6.54
C THR A 29 16.79 -3.52 7.67
N GLY A 30 16.90 -4.79 8.05
CA GLY A 30 16.08 -5.40 9.10
C GLY A 30 14.77 -6.03 8.61
N LEU A 31 14.57 -6.14 7.29
CA LEU A 31 13.45 -6.86 6.67
C LEU A 31 13.87 -8.21 6.07
N GLU A 32 15.15 -8.57 6.16
CA GLU A 32 15.75 -9.73 5.49
C GLU A 32 15.06 -11.04 5.91
N SER A 33 14.64 -11.15 7.18
CA SER A 33 13.94 -12.31 7.71
C SER A 33 12.54 -12.54 7.10
N PHE A 34 11.94 -11.51 6.49
CA PHE A 34 10.61 -11.61 5.88
C PHE A 34 10.66 -11.91 4.38
N VAL A 35 11.79 -11.64 3.71
CA VAL A 35 11.90 -11.64 2.24
C VAL A 35 11.40 -12.96 1.63
N ASP A 36 11.97 -14.09 2.05
CA ASP A 36 11.65 -15.41 1.48
C ASP A 36 10.18 -15.79 1.69
N THR A 37 9.64 -15.46 2.86
CA THR A 37 8.25 -15.78 3.19
C THR A 37 7.28 -14.94 2.37
N LEU A 38 7.50 -13.63 2.29
CA LEU A 38 6.65 -12.73 1.52
C LEU A 38 6.73 -13.03 0.02
N GLN A 39 7.90 -13.42 -0.49
CA GLN A 39 8.04 -13.89 -1.87
C GLN A 39 7.25 -15.18 -2.11
N SER A 40 7.34 -16.16 -1.19
CA SER A 40 6.54 -17.39 -1.29
C SER A 40 5.03 -17.11 -1.24
N GLU A 41 4.60 -16.15 -0.42
CA GLU A 41 3.20 -15.72 -0.35
C GLU A 41 2.74 -15.08 -1.66
N ARG A 42 3.54 -14.18 -2.25
CA ARG A 42 3.25 -13.60 -3.58
C ARG A 42 3.20 -14.67 -4.68
N ASN A 43 4.11 -15.63 -4.67
CA ASN A 43 4.10 -16.75 -5.61
C ASN A 43 2.81 -17.59 -5.51
N ARG A 44 2.29 -17.80 -4.29
CA ARG A 44 1.00 -18.47 -4.08
C ARG A 44 -0.16 -17.66 -4.68
N VAL A 45 -0.13 -16.33 -4.54
CA VAL A 45 -1.14 -15.45 -5.13
C VAL A 45 -1.08 -15.48 -6.66
N ALA A 46 0.13 -15.45 -7.23
CA ALA A 46 0.36 -15.58 -8.68
C ALA A 46 -0.18 -16.90 -9.27
N GLN A 47 -0.25 -17.96 -8.46
CA GLN A 47 -0.80 -19.26 -8.84
C GLN A 47 -2.33 -19.36 -8.64
N GLY A 48 -3.01 -18.24 -8.38
CA GLY A 48 -4.46 -18.18 -8.18
C GLY A 48 -4.90 -18.39 -6.73
N GLY A 49 -3.98 -18.39 -5.76
CA GLY A 49 -4.31 -18.35 -4.35
C GLY A 49 -4.72 -16.94 -3.87
N ALA A 50 -5.17 -16.87 -2.63
CA ALA A 50 -5.37 -15.60 -1.91
C ALA A 50 -4.58 -15.64 -0.60
N VAL A 51 -4.07 -14.49 -0.15
CA VAL A 51 -3.29 -14.37 1.08
C VAL A 51 -3.76 -13.17 1.89
N PHE A 52 -3.83 -13.35 3.21
CA PHE A 52 -4.05 -12.29 4.18
C PHE A 52 -2.87 -12.20 5.15
N LYS A 53 -2.41 -10.99 5.46
CA LYS A 53 -1.27 -10.74 6.35
C LYS A 53 -1.45 -9.47 7.19
N CYS A 54 -1.05 -9.54 8.45
CA CYS A 54 -0.99 -8.40 9.35
C CYS A 54 0.47 -7.98 9.60
N VAL A 55 0.73 -6.69 9.50
CA VAL A 55 2.01 -6.06 9.83
C VAL A 55 1.82 -5.24 11.08
N ARG A 56 2.39 -5.72 12.18
CA ARG A 56 2.28 -5.09 13.49
C ARG A 56 3.55 -4.34 13.84
N GLY A 57 3.43 -3.14 14.38
CA GLY A 57 4.57 -2.41 14.94
C GLY A 57 4.16 -1.08 15.55
N ASP A 58 4.93 -0.59 16.50
CA ASP A 58 4.68 0.72 17.12
C ASP A 58 4.80 1.84 16.09
N TYR A 59 4.39 3.05 16.46
CA TYR A 59 4.65 4.21 15.63
C TYR A 59 6.16 4.39 15.40
N GLY A 60 6.55 4.75 14.17
CA GLY A 60 7.96 4.93 13.82
C GLY A 60 8.78 3.64 13.60
N THR A 61 8.21 2.45 13.80
CA THR A 61 8.89 1.16 13.52
C THR A 61 9.03 0.84 12.02
N GLY A 62 8.43 1.64 11.15
CA GLY A 62 8.55 1.50 9.70
C GLY A 62 7.39 0.76 9.02
N LYS A 63 6.18 0.73 9.60
CA LYS A 63 4.98 0.12 8.97
C LYS A 63 4.73 0.64 7.55
N THR A 64 4.64 1.96 7.36
CA THR A 64 4.45 2.58 6.04
C THR A 64 5.61 2.28 5.10
N PHE A 65 6.85 2.22 5.62
CA PHE A 65 8.01 1.84 4.83
C PHE A 65 7.91 0.38 4.35
N PHE A 66 7.55 -0.55 5.24
CA PHE A 66 7.32 -1.95 4.93
C PHE A 66 6.23 -2.13 3.87
N ALA A 67 5.09 -1.45 4.03
CA ALA A 67 3.98 -1.49 3.08
C ALA A 67 4.44 -1.10 1.68
N ARG A 68 5.10 0.05 1.54
CA ARG A 68 5.61 0.52 0.26
C ARG A 68 6.70 -0.36 -0.32
N TRP A 69 7.59 -0.89 0.53
CA TRP A 69 8.63 -1.82 0.11
C TRP A 69 8.01 -3.09 -0.48
N LEU A 70 7.01 -3.65 0.20
CA LEU A 70 6.28 -4.83 -0.27
C LEU A 70 5.55 -4.55 -1.59
N GLN A 71 4.95 -3.36 -1.74
CA GLN A 71 4.34 -2.94 -3.01
C GLN A 71 5.37 -2.79 -4.13
N GLU A 72 6.55 -2.24 -3.87
CA GLU A 72 7.61 -2.16 -4.87
C GLU A 72 8.07 -3.55 -5.32
N GLN A 73 8.26 -4.50 -4.38
CA GLN A 73 8.58 -5.88 -4.72
C GLN A 73 7.48 -6.52 -5.58
N ALA A 74 6.21 -6.33 -5.20
CA ALA A 74 5.08 -6.86 -5.96
C ALA A 74 4.99 -6.25 -7.37
N LYS A 75 5.19 -4.93 -7.52
CA LYS A 75 5.23 -4.27 -8.83
C LYS A 75 6.37 -4.81 -9.71
N ASN A 76 7.56 -5.04 -9.14
CA ASN A 76 8.67 -5.63 -9.88
C ASN A 76 8.36 -7.05 -10.39
N GLU A 77 7.47 -7.77 -9.70
CA GLU A 77 6.94 -9.07 -10.12
C GLU A 77 5.72 -8.95 -11.05
N GLY A 78 5.28 -7.74 -11.41
CA GLY A 78 4.17 -7.47 -12.33
C GLY A 78 2.79 -7.34 -11.69
N PHE A 79 2.69 -7.36 -10.36
CA PHE A 79 1.41 -7.17 -9.65
C PHE A 79 0.86 -5.75 -9.85
N ALA A 80 -0.47 -5.65 -9.81
CA ALA A 80 -1.12 -4.39 -9.46
C ALA A 80 -1.06 -4.17 -7.95
N THR A 81 -1.04 -2.92 -7.50
CA THR A 81 -0.98 -2.58 -6.08
C THR A 81 -1.92 -1.43 -5.74
N ALA A 82 -2.46 -1.42 -4.53
CA ALA A 82 -3.19 -0.27 -3.99
C ALA A 82 -2.92 -0.12 -2.48
N GLU A 83 -2.76 1.11 -2.02
CA GLU A 83 -2.62 1.45 -0.59
C GLU A 83 -3.80 2.33 -0.19
N VAL A 84 -4.52 1.92 0.84
CA VAL A 84 -5.72 2.61 1.35
C VAL A 84 -5.53 2.89 2.83
N GLN A 85 -5.38 4.17 3.18
CA GLN A 85 -5.32 4.61 4.56
C GLN A 85 -6.72 4.61 5.17
N ILE A 86 -6.91 3.87 6.27
CA ILE A 86 -8.18 3.79 6.99
C ILE A 86 -8.35 5.03 7.86
N SER A 87 -9.54 5.62 7.80
CA SER A 87 -9.89 6.79 8.62
C SER A 87 -11.39 6.85 8.86
N GLU A 88 -11.82 7.52 9.92
CA GLU A 88 -13.24 7.64 10.26
C GLU A 88 -14.03 8.46 9.22
N THR A 89 -13.43 9.55 8.74
CA THR A 89 -14.09 10.57 7.92
C THR A 89 -14.04 10.25 6.43
N GLU A 90 -12.90 9.77 5.94
CA GLU A 90 -12.69 9.59 4.50
C GLU A 90 -12.82 8.15 4.03
N THR A 91 -12.37 7.19 4.85
CA THR A 91 -12.27 5.77 4.44
C THR A 91 -12.72 4.82 5.55
N PRO A 92 -13.98 4.92 6.02
CA PRO A 92 -14.46 4.08 7.10
C PRO A 92 -14.53 2.61 6.67
N LEU A 93 -13.86 1.72 7.40
CA LEU A 93 -13.71 0.31 7.02
C LEU A 93 -15.05 -0.45 6.94
N HIS A 94 -16.08 -0.03 7.67
CA HIS A 94 -17.42 -0.63 7.58
C HIS A 94 -18.17 -0.28 6.27
N LYS A 95 -17.70 0.70 5.48
CA LYS A 95 -18.26 1.08 4.18
C LYS A 95 -17.33 0.63 3.06
N LEU A 96 -17.44 -0.64 2.68
CA LEU A 96 -16.56 -1.26 1.69
C LEU A 96 -16.65 -0.61 0.29
N GLU A 97 -17.77 0.03 -0.04
CA GLU A 97 -17.90 0.87 -1.23
C GLU A 97 -16.91 2.05 -1.24
N THR A 98 -16.63 2.62 -0.07
CA THR A 98 -15.67 3.72 0.07
C THR A 98 -14.24 3.20 0.03
N VAL A 99 -13.98 2.05 0.67
CA VAL A 99 -12.67 1.38 0.61
C VAL A 99 -12.34 0.99 -0.83
N TYR A 100 -13.29 0.39 -1.56
CA TYR A 100 -13.16 0.04 -2.97
C TYR A 100 -12.88 1.28 -3.83
N ARG A 101 -13.62 2.37 -3.63
CA ARG A 101 -13.36 3.63 -4.35
C ARG A 101 -11.93 4.14 -4.13
N ARG A 102 -11.46 4.16 -2.88
CA ARG A 102 -10.08 4.56 -2.56
C ARG A 102 -9.04 3.59 -3.15
N LEU A 103 -9.34 2.29 -3.17
CA LEU A 103 -8.52 1.28 -3.83
C LEU A 103 -8.38 1.60 -5.33
N MET A 104 -9.48 1.90 -6.02
CA MET A 104 -9.48 2.24 -7.45
C MET A 104 -8.72 3.53 -7.73
N GLU A 105 -8.88 4.57 -6.89
CA GLU A 105 -8.15 5.84 -6.98
C GLU A 105 -6.62 5.65 -6.81
N ARG A 106 -6.21 4.69 -5.97
CA ARG A 106 -4.81 4.39 -5.65
C ARG A 106 -4.24 3.19 -6.42
N LEU A 107 -5.00 2.65 -7.36
CA LEU A 107 -4.60 1.48 -8.13
C LEU A 107 -3.42 1.83 -9.04
N ALA A 108 -2.33 1.09 -8.88
CA ALA A 108 -1.07 1.32 -9.56
C ALA A 108 -0.54 0.04 -10.18
N THR A 109 0.20 0.19 -11.27
CA THR A 109 0.95 -0.87 -11.96
C THR A 109 2.40 -0.41 -12.15
N THR A 110 3.21 -1.20 -12.85
CA THR A 110 4.55 -0.78 -13.31
C THR A 110 4.51 0.37 -14.31
N GLU A 111 3.43 0.48 -15.08
CA GLU A 111 3.27 1.46 -16.16
C GLU A 111 2.58 2.75 -15.69
N SER A 112 1.74 2.67 -14.66
CA SER A 112 1.04 3.83 -14.10
C SER A 112 1.16 3.87 -12.58
N ASP A 113 1.60 5.00 -12.04
CA ASP A 113 1.77 5.17 -10.60
C ASP A 113 0.43 5.28 -9.85
N HIS A 114 -0.67 5.71 -10.52
CA HIS A 114 -2.02 5.83 -9.94
C HIS A 114 -3.12 5.70 -11.02
N GLY A 115 -4.36 5.44 -10.62
CA GLY A 115 -5.52 5.46 -11.52
C GLY A 115 -5.46 4.45 -12.68
N ALA A 116 -4.82 3.30 -12.49
CA ALA A 116 -4.58 2.32 -13.55
C ALA A 116 -5.84 1.55 -14.04
N LEU A 117 -7.03 1.85 -13.51
CA LEU A 117 -8.24 1.10 -13.81
C LEU A 117 -8.58 1.10 -15.31
N ARG A 118 -8.50 2.27 -15.97
CA ARG A 118 -8.80 2.39 -17.39
C ARG A 118 -7.85 1.52 -18.23
N SER A 119 -6.54 1.64 -17.99
CA SER A 119 -5.57 0.86 -18.76
C SER A 119 -5.70 -0.64 -18.52
N ILE A 120 -6.08 -1.06 -17.31
CA ILE A 120 -6.39 -2.47 -17.02
C ILE A 120 -7.62 -2.94 -17.80
N ILE A 121 -8.69 -2.15 -17.83
CA ILE A 121 -9.91 -2.49 -18.56
C ILE A 121 -9.64 -2.56 -20.07
N ASP A 122 -8.94 -1.56 -20.62
CA ASP A 122 -8.61 -1.49 -22.05
C ASP A 122 -7.69 -2.66 -22.46
N ALA A 123 -6.67 -2.97 -21.65
CA ALA A 123 -5.80 -4.12 -21.88
C ALA A 123 -6.57 -5.45 -21.81
N TRP A 124 -7.52 -5.58 -20.88
CA TRP A 124 -8.34 -6.77 -20.78
C TRP A 124 -9.24 -6.95 -22.01
N PHE A 125 -9.88 -5.88 -22.50
CA PHE A 125 -10.66 -5.95 -23.75
C PHE A 125 -9.81 -6.39 -24.93
N PHE A 126 -8.58 -5.88 -25.03
CA PHE A 126 -7.64 -6.30 -26.06
C PHE A 126 -7.33 -7.80 -25.95
N CYS A 127 -7.03 -8.32 -24.76
CA CYS A 127 -6.83 -9.76 -24.55
C CYS A 127 -8.07 -10.60 -24.93
N LEU A 128 -9.28 -10.12 -24.61
CA LEU A 128 -10.52 -10.83 -24.97
C LEU A 128 -10.72 -10.88 -26.49
N GLU A 129 -10.40 -9.79 -27.21
CA GLU A 129 -10.46 -9.77 -28.68
C GLU A 129 -9.43 -10.72 -29.30
N GLU A 130 -8.20 -10.74 -28.78
CA GLU A 130 -7.17 -11.69 -29.22
C GLU A 130 -7.59 -13.15 -28.99
N ASP A 131 -8.17 -13.48 -27.83
CA ASP A 131 -8.72 -14.80 -27.53
C ASP A 131 -9.79 -15.20 -28.57
N VAL A 132 -10.74 -14.30 -28.88
CA VAL A 132 -11.80 -14.56 -29.87
C VAL A 132 -11.22 -14.80 -31.28
N LEU A 133 -10.25 -13.99 -31.68
CA LEU A 133 -9.60 -14.15 -32.99
C LEU A 133 -8.79 -15.44 -33.07
N ALA A 134 -8.14 -15.85 -31.97
CA ALA A 134 -7.37 -17.08 -31.88
C ALA A 134 -8.25 -18.35 -31.97
N GLU A 135 -9.51 -18.29 -31.52
CA GLU A 135 -10.49 -19.37 -31.71
C GLU A 135 -10.86 -19.59 -33.19
N GLY A 136 -10.61 -18.60 -34.06
CA GLY A 136 -10.83 -18.70 -35.51
C GLY A 136 -12.30 -18.74 -35.93
N SER A 137 -13.23 -18.45 -35.02
CA SER A 137 -14.67 -18.51 -35.24
C SER A 137 -15.24 -17.22 -35.85
N VAL A 138 -14.45 -16.14 -35.87
CA VAL A 138 -14.86 -14.81 -36.33
C VAL A 138 -13.78 -14.21 -37.24
N ASP A 139 -14.20 -13.60 -38.36
CA ASP A 139 -13.31 -12.84 -39.25
C ASP A 139 -12.93 -11.50 -38.60
N ALA A 140 -11.63 -11.21 -38.52
CA ALA A 140 -11.08 -9.95 -37.99
C ALA A 140 -11.61 -8.70 -38.71
N ASN A 141 -12.03 -8.83 -39.98
CA ASN A 141 -12.58 -7.72 -40.74
C ASN A 141 -14.07 -7.46 -40.44
N ASN A 142 -14.74 -8.35 -39.70
CA ASN A 142 -16.13 -8.18 -39.31
C ASN A 142 -16.22 -7.64 -37.88
N SER A 143 -16.11 -6.32 -37.74
CA SER A 143 -16.11 -5.64 -36.44
C SER A 143 -17.37 -5.93 -35.60
N SER A 144 -18.55 -6.10 -36.24
CA SER A 144 -19.79 -6.39 -35.51
C SER A 144 -19.77 -7.80 -34.91
N ALA A 145 -19.33 -8.80 -35.69
CA ALA A 145 -19.24 -10.18 -35.20
C ALA A 145 -18.16 -10.32 -34.12
N LEU A 146 -17.04 -9.61 -34.25
CA LEU A 146 -15.97 -9.59 -33.25
C LEU A 146 -16.46 -9.00 -31.93
N LEU A 147 -17.21 -7.90 -31.98
CA LEU A 147 -17.82 -7.27 -30.81
C LEU A 147 -18.76 -8.24 -30.08
N GLU A 148 -19.72 -8.83 -30.79
CA GLU A 148 -20.68 -9.78 -30.21
C GLU A 148 -19.99 -10.99 -29.57
N ALA A 149 -19.03 -11.59 -30.27
CA ALA A 149 -18.28 -12.73 -29.75
C ALA A 149 -17.45 -12.36 -28.52
N THR A 150 -16.82 -11.19 -28.52
CA THR A 150 -16.05 -10.73 -27.36
C THR A 150 -16.96 -10.41 -26.16
N ASP A 151 -18.13 -9.83 -26.38
CA ASP A 151 -19.12 -9.59 -25.31
C ASP A 151 -19.65 -10.90 -24.71
N HIS A 152 -19.78 -11.93 -25.55
CA HIS A 152 -20.13 -13.27 -25.10
C HIS A 152 -19.01 -13.90 -24.25
N LEU A 153 -17.75 -13.73 -24.67
CA LEU A 153 -16.58 -14.16 -23.89
C LEU A 153 -16.46 -13.40 -22.56
N LEU A 154 -16.65 -12.07 -22.55
CA LEU A 154 -16.71 -11.25 -21.33
C LEU A 154 -17.73 -11.82 -20.35
N THR A 155 -18.94 -12.13 -20.84
CA THR A 155 -20.02 -12.67 -20.01
C THR A 155 -19.64 -14.03 -19.42
N LYS A 156 -18.95 -14.87 -20.20
CA LYS A 156 -18.41 -16.16 -19.73
C LYS A 156 -17.33 -15.98 -18.66
N ARG A 157 -16.38 -15.06 -18.85
CA ARG A 157 -15.29 -14.78 -17.89
C ARG A 157 -15.83 -14.21 -16.56
N LEU A 158 -16.88 -13.39 -16.62
CA LEU A 158 -17.51 -12.77 -15.45
C LEU A 158 -18.76 -13.51 -14.97
N ALA A 159 -18.98 -14.77 -15.35
CA ALA A 159 -20.23 -15.48 -15.08
C ALA A 159 -20.60 -15.52 -13.58
N GLU A 160 -19.64 -15.87 -12.71
CA GLU A 160 -19.87 -15.92 -11.26
C GLU A 160 -20.16 -14.54 -10.65
N ILE A 161 -19.48 -13.50 -11.15
CA ILE A 161 -19.69 -12.12 -10.69
C ILE A 161 -21.06 -11.62 -11.16
N THR A 162 -21.46 -11.93 -12.39
CA THR A 162 -22.73 -11.50 -12.98
C THR A 162 -23.93 -12.08 -12.22
N LYS A 163 -23.80 -13.27 -11.61
CA LYS A 163 -24.85 -13.86 -10.74
C LYS A 163 -25.14 -13.00 -9.52
N THR A 164 -24.13 -12.33 -8.96
CA THR A 164 -24.26 -11.53 -7.72
C THR A 164 -24.37 -10.04 -7.99
N ASN A 165 -23.68 -9.54 -9.02
CA ASN A 165 -23.64 -8.14 -9.41
C ASN A 165 -23.65 -8.00 -10.95
N PRO A 166 -24.83 -8.09 -11.59
CA PRO A 166 -24.96 -7.95 -13.05
C PRO A 166 -24.63 -6.53 -13.53
N ALA A 167 -24.72 -5.52 -12.66
CA ALA A 167 -24.45 -4.12 -13.01
C ALA A 167 -22.96 -3.91 -13.36
N PHE A 168 -22.05 -4.67 -12.76
CA PHE A 168 -20.61 -4.57 -13.07
C PHE A 168 -20.31 -4.94 -14.52
N ALA A 169 -20.80 -6.10 -14.98
CA ALA A 169 -20.64 -6.53 -16.37
C ALA A 169 -21.40 -5.61 -17.35
N ALA A 170 -22.52 -5.02 -16.94
CA ALA A 170 -23.24 -4.02 -17.73
C ALA A 170 -22.42 -2.72 -17.88
N GLY A 171 -21.73 -2.27 -16.83
CA GLY A 171 -20.84 -1.12 -16.88
C GLY A 171 -19.66 -1.31 -17.81
N LEU A 172 -19.03 -2.49 -17.82
CA LEU A 172 -17.94 -2.81 -18.74
C LEU A 172 -18.39 -2.81 -20.21
N ARG A 173 -19.50 -3.47 -20.51
CA ARG A 173 -20.08 -3.47 -21.87
C ARG A 173 -20.50 -2.06 -22.31
N GLY A 174 -21.15 -1.32 -21.42
CA GLY A 174 -21.52 0.07 -21.69
C GLY A 174 -20.30 0.96 -21.95
N TYR A 175 -19.21 0.76 -21.21
CA TYR A 175 -17.96 1.49 -21.43
C TYR A 175 -17.39 1.19 -22.82
N ARG A 176 -17.30 -0.10 -23.19
CA ARG A 176 -16.80 -0.49 -24.51
C ARG A 176 -17.64 0.09 -25.64
N GLN A 177 -18.97 0.00 -25.53
CA GLN A 177 -19.88 0.60 -26.51
C GLN A 177 -19.67 2.11 -26.62
N ALA A 178 -19.53 2.81 -25.50
CA ALA A 178 -19.25 4.24 -25.50
C ALA A 178 -17.92 4.60 -26.18
N VAL A 179 -16.87 3.77 -26.02
CA VAL A 179 -15.59 3.95 -26.74
C VAL A 179 -15.79 3.79 -28.24
N LEU A 180 -16.50 2.77 -28.69
CA LEU A 180 -16.77 2.53 -30.11
C LEU A 180 -17.60 3.64 -30.77
N ASP A 181 -18.57 4.17 -30.02
CA ASP A 181 -19.43 5.28 -30.46
C ASP A 181 -18.73 6.65 -30.39
N ASN A 182 -17.46 6.70 -29.93
CA ASN A 182 -16.71 7.92 -29.61
C ASN A 182 -17.43 8.85 -28.62
N ASP A 183 -18.25 8.27 -27.73
CA ASP A 183 -18.96 8.97 -26.66
C ASP A 183 -18.07 9.07 -25.42
N HIS A 184 -17.11 10.00 -25.47
CA HIS A 184 -16.17 10.22 -24.38
C HIS A 184 -16.86 10.53 -23.04
N GLN A 185 -17.99 11.24 -23.05
CA GLN A 185 -18.71 11.57 -21.81
C GLN A 185 -19.28 10.33 -21.14
N ALA A 186 -19.90 9.42 -21.91
CA ALA A 186 -20.39 8.16 -21.38
C ALA A 186 -19.23 7.25 -20.94
N ALA A 187 -18.16 7.18 -21.72
CA ALA A 187 -16.98 6.37 -21.39
C ALA A 187 -16.34 6.81 -20.06
N GLU A 188 -16.06 8.11 -19.88
CA GLU A 188 -15.51 8.65 -18.62
C GLU A 188 -16.44 8.38 -17.43
N GLY A 189 -17.74 8.62 -17.60
CA GLY A 189 -18.69 8.44 -16.50
C GLY A 189 -18.89 6.97 -16.12
N LEU A 190 -18.78 6.02 -17.07
CA LEU A 190 -18.85 4.59 -16.77
C LEU A 190 -17.56 4.07 -16.12
N ILE A 191 -16.39 4.57 -16.51
CA ILE A 191 -15.15 4.31 -15.76
C ILE A 191 -15.24 4.86 -14.35
N ALA A 192 -15.75 6.08 -14.16
CA ALA A 192 -15.97 6.65 -12.84
C ALA A 192 -16.92 5.79 -11.99
N TRP A 193 -17.99 5.25 -12.60
CA TRP A 193 -18.91 4.35 -11.91
C TRP A 193 -18.25 3.02 -11.53
N LEU A 194 -17.50 2.40 -12.45
CA LEU A 194 -16.72 1.19 -12.19
C LEU A 194 -15.65 1.42 -11.11
N ALA A 195 -15.12 2.64 -11.01
CA ALA A 195 -14.21 3.07 -9.95
C ALA A 195 -14.91 3.31 -8.59
N GLY A 196 -16.23 3.17 -8.50
CA GLY A 196 -17.01 3.41 -7.28
C GLY A 196 -17.25 4.88 -6.96
N GLN A 197 -17.10 5.80 -7.93
CA GLN A 197 -17.39 7.21 -7.69
C GLN A 197 -18.89 7.42 -7.40
N PRO A 198 -19.26 8.11 -6.32
CA PRO A 198 -20.66 8.25 -5.92
C PRO A 198 -21.45 9.24 -6.80
N ASN A 199 -20.75 10.10 -7.55
CA ASN A 199 -21.34 11.23 -8.26
C ASN A 199 -21.34 11.02 -9.77
N VAL A 200 -21.93 9.92 -10.24
CA VAL A 200 -22.08 9.65 -11.68
C VAL A 200 -23.48 10.01 -12.16
N ALA A 201 -23.55 10.80 -13.24
CA ALA A 201 -24.81 11.25 -13.81
C ALA A 201 -25.73 10.08 -14.17
N ALA A 202 -27.00 10.16 -13.77
CA ALA A 202 -27.99 9.11 -14.04
C ALA A 202 -28.18 8.84 -15.55
N ALA A 203 -27.99 9.87 -16.39
CA ALA A 203 -28.02 9.74 -17.84
C ALA A 203 -26.92 8.81 -18.38
N VAL A 204 -25.71 8.87 -17.81
CA VAL A 204 -24.60 7.99 -18.18
C VAL A 204 -24.90 6.55 -17.74
N LYS A 205 -25.32 6.36 -16.47
CA LYS A 205 -25.69 5.03 -15.95
C LYS A 205 -26.79 4.36 -16.77
N ARG A 206 -27.79 5.15 -17.22
CA ARG A 206 -28.90 4.65 -18.03
C ARG A 206 -28.46 4.10 -19.39
N LYS A 207 -27.41 4.65 -20.01
CA LYS A 207 -26.86 4.13 -21.28
C LYS A 207 -26.37 2.68 -21.14
N ALA A 208 -25.84 2.32 -19.97
CA ALA A 208 -25.40 0.96 -19.66
C ALA A 208 -26.47 0.09 -18.96
N GLY A 209 -27.71 0.59 -18.80
CA GLY A 209 -28.78 -0.13 -18.08
C GLY A 209 -28.55 -0.25 -16.57
N ILE A 210 -27.66 0.56 -15.99
CA ILE A 210 -27.27 0.50 -14.58
C ILE A 210 -28.25 1.30 -13.72
N LYS A 211 -28.55 0.78 -12.52
CA LYS A 211 -29.34 1.46 -11.49
C LYS A 211 -28.53 1.59 -10.21
N GLY A 212 -28.64 2.73 -9.55
CA GLY A 212 -27.96 2.99 -8.27
C GLY A 212 -26.45 3.21 -8.41
N ASP A 213 -25.77 3.12 -7.28
CA ASP A 213 -24.32 3.21 -7.15
C ASP A 213 -23.79 1.91 -6.54
N ILE A 214 -22.48 1.73 -6.51
CA ILE A 214 -21.87 0.55 -5.89
C ILE A 214 -22.10 0.61 -4.37
N ASP A 215 -22.80 -0.39 -3.84
CA ASP A 215 -23.00 -0.57 -2.40
C ASP A 215 -21.92 -1.49 -1.79
N HIS A 216 -22.05 -1.77 -0.49
CA HIS A 216 -21.12 -2.62 0.25
C HIS A 216 -20.89 -4.00 -0.40
N PHE A 217 -21.96 -4.67 -0.86
CA PHE A 217 -21.84 -6.00 -1.47
C PHE A 217 -21.33 -5.92 -2.91
N GLY A 218 -21.81 -4.93 -3.65
CA GLY A 218 -21.36 -4.61 -5.00
C GLY A 218 -19.86 -4.37 -5.04
N ALA A 219 -19.30 -3.68 -4.04
CA ALA A 219 -17.86 -3.41 -3.92
C ALA A 219 -17.01 -4.69 -3.90
N LEU A 220 -17.45 -5.72 -3.15
CA LEU A 220 -16.77 -7.00 -3.10
C LEU A 220 -16.85 -7.73 -4.45
N SER A 221 -18.02 -7.73 -5.10
CA SER A 221 -18.16 -8.34 -6.44
C SER A 221 -17.36 -7.58 -7.51
N CYS A 222 -17.25 -6.25 -7.40
CA CYS A 222 -16.40 -5.45 -8.29
C CYS A 222 -14.91 -5.75 -8.07
N LEU A 223 -14.47 -5.94 -6.83
CA LEU A 223 -13.10 -6.39 -6.52
C LEU A 223 -12.80 -7.76 -7.16
N GLN A 224 -13.73 -8.72 -7.10
CA GLN A 224 -13.58 -9.99 -7.81
C GLN A 224 -13.44 -9.79 -9.32
N GLY A 225 -14.26 -8.90 -9.89
CA GLY A 225 -14.16 -8.52 -11.30
C GLY A 225 -12.79 -7.96 -11.66
N LEU A 226 -12.24 -7.06 -10.84
CA LEU A 226 -10.88 -6.56 -11.03
C LEU A 226 -9.83 -7.67 -11.03
N LEU A 227 -9.93 -8.63 -10.11
CA LEU A 227 -8.99 -9.75 -10.03
C LEU A 227 -9.05 -10.64 -11.29
N VAL A 228 -10.24 -10.87 -11.85
CA VAL A 228 -10.41 -11.57 -13.13
C VAL A 228 -9.74 -10.79 -14.26
N MET A 229 -10.00 -9.49 -14.37
CA MET A 229 -9.39 -8.64 -15.41
C MET A 229 -7.87 -8.62 -15.33
N LEU A 230 -7.31 -8.50 -14.12
CA LEU A 230 -5.86 -8.52 -13.89
C LEU A 230 -5.23 -9.84 -14.36
N ARG A 231 -5.79 -10.96 -13.92
CA ARG A 231 -5.30 -12.31 -14.27
C ARG A 231 -5.35 -12.54 -15.79
N ASP A 232 -6.49 -12.23 -16.41
CA ASP A 232 -6.68 -12.43 -17.84
C ASP A 232 -5.80 -11.46 -18.67
N SER A 233 -5.41 -10.31 -18.11
CA SER A 233 -4.44 -9.37 -18.72
C SER A 233 -2.98 -9.70 -18.38
N GLY A 234 -2.69 -10.91 -17.88
CA GLY A 234 -1.33 -11.36 -17.57
C GLY A 234 -0.68 -10.74 -16.34
N LYS A 235 -1.42 -9.98 -15.52
CA LYS A 235 -0.92 -9.50 -14.21
C LYS A 235 -1.08 -10.64 -13.18
N PRO A 236 -0.06 -10.97 -12.38
CA PRO A 236 -0.12 -12.11 -11.46
C PRO A 236 -1.15 -11.98 -10.33
N GLY A 237 -1.54 -10.76 -9.97
CA GLY A 237 -2.50 -10.52 -8.90
C GLY A 237 -2.54 -9.06 -8.46
N LEU A 238 -3.21 -8.82 -7.33
CA LEU A 238 -3.38 -7.53 -6.69
C LEU A 238 -2.90 -7.58 -5.25
N LEU A 239 -1.95 -6.71 -4.90
CA LEU A 239 -1.57 -6.44 -3.50
C LEU A 239 -2.33 -5.21 -2.99
N VAL A 240 -3.15 -5.39 -1.97
CA VAL A 240 -3.88 -4.32 -1.29
C VAL A 240 -3.34 -4.14 0.10
N VAL A 241 -2.95 -2.91 0.45
CA VAL A 241 -2.58 -2.53 1.82
C VAL A 241 -3.70 -1.68 2.41
N LEU A 242 -4.26 -2.10 3.54
CA LEU A 242 -5.08 -1.26 4.40
C LEU A 242 -4.17 -0.71 5.51
N ASP A 243 -3.74 0.53 5.37
CA ASP A 243 -2.80 1.17 6.29
C ASP A 243 -3.54 1.86 7.44
N GLU A 244 -2.90 1.94 8.59
CA GLU A 244 -3.40 2.64 9.79
C GLU A 244 -4.74 2.12 10.33
N VAL A 245 -4.94 0.80 10.39
CA VAL A 245 -6.19 0.24 10.93
C VAL A 245 -6.35 0.50 12.43
N GLU A 246 -5.27 0.86 13.13
CA GLU A 246 -5.32 1.29 14.53
C GLU A 246 -6.17 2.54 14.77
N THR A 247 -6.44 3.32 13.72
CA THR A 247 -7.35 4.49 13.77
C THR A 247 -8.76 4.11 14.21
N LEU A 248 -9.17 2.85 14.00
CA LEU A 248 -10.44 2.30 14.46
C LEU A 248 -10.60 2.35 16.00
N GLN A 249 -9.51 2.45 16.75
CA GLN A 249 -9.59 2.59 18.21
C GLN A 249 -10.21 3.94 18.62
N ARG A 250 -10.12 4.96 17.75
CA ARG A 250 -10.57 6.33 18.03
C ARG A 250 -12.03 6.59 17.63
N VAL A 251 -12.62 5.70 16.84
CA VAL A 251 -14.00 5.89 16.35
C VAL A 251 -15.03 5.47 17.40
N ARG A 252 -16.26 5.95 17.22
CA ARG A 252 -17.39 5.59 18.10
C ARG A 252 -17.59 4.06 18.18
N GLY A 253 -17.95 3.55 19.35
CA GLY A 253 -18.01 2.10 19.64
C GLY A 253 -18.84 1.26 18.67
N ASP A 254 -20.01 1.74 18.23
CA ASP A 254 -20.87 1.05 17.27
C ASP A 254 -20.26 1.00 15.86
N VAL A 255 -19.59 2.08 15.44
CA VAL A 255 -18.85 2.18 14.17
C VAL A 255 -17.62 1.27 14.20
N ARG A 256 -16.92 1.23 15.33
CA ARG A 256 -15.77 0.35 15.55
C ARG A 256 -16.17 -1.12 15.44
N GLU A 257 -17.25 -1.54 16.11
CA GLU A 257 -17.75 -2.91 16.04
C GLU A 257 -18.14 -3.32 14.62
N LYS A 258 -18.80 -2.44 13.87
CA LYS A 258 -19.09 -2.68 12.44
C LYS A 258 -17.81 -2.82 11.61
N SER A 259 -16.79 -2.02 11.90
CA SER A 259 -15.51 -2.04 11.18
C SER A 259 -14.70 -3.31 11.47
N LEU A 260 -14.64 -3.75 12.73
CA LEU A 260 -14.03 -5.02 13.12
C LEU A 260 -14.78 -6.21 12.49
N ASN A 261 -16.11 -6.16 12.44
CA ASN A 261 -16.90 -7.18 11.76
C ASN A 261 -16.65 -7.20 10.24
N ALA A 262 -16.52 -6.03 9.60
CA ALA A 262 -16.17 -5.95 8.18
C ALA A 262 -14.78 -6.56 7.90
N LEU A 263 -13.79 -6.30 8.76
CA LEU A 263 -12.47 -6.93 8.66
C LEU A 263 -12.55 -8.46 8.82
N ARG A 264 -13.32 -8.94 9.81
CA ARG A 264 -13.56 -10.38 10.00
C ARG A 264 -14.19 -11.03 8.76
N GLN A 265 -15.19 -10.38 8.17
CA GLN A 265 -15.86 -10.86 6.96
C GLN A 265 -14.91 -10.90 5.75
N LEU A 266 -14.07 -9.87 5.57
CA LEU A 266 -13.05 -9.87 4.51
C LEU A 266 -12.09 -11.05 4.64
N ILE A 267 -11.64 -11.37 5.86
CA ILE A 267 -10.76 -12.52 6.11
C ILE A 267 -11.48 -13.83 5.77
N ASP A 268 -12.72 -14.01 6.23
CA ASP A 268 -13.49 -15.22 5.93
C ASP A 268 -13.72 -15.43 4.44
N GLU A 269 -13.97 -14.35 3.69
CA GLU A 269 -14.17 -14.42 2.24
C GLU A 269 -12.86 -14.75 1.50
N ILE A 270 -11.71 -14.28 1.99
CA ILE A 270 -10.39 -14.69 1.50
C ILE A 270 -10.18 -16.19 1.74
N ASP A 271 -10.44 -16.66 2.97
CA ASP A 271 -10.28 -18.08 3.34
C ASP A 271 -11.26 -18.99 2.58
N ALA A 272 -12.45 -18.49 2.26
CA ALA A 272 -13.44 -19.18 1.43
C ALA A 272 -13.06 -19.24 -0.07
N GLY A 273 -11.96 -18.60 -0.47
CA GLY A 273 -11.49 -18.58 -1.86
C GLY A 273 -12.25 -17.62 -2.77
N ARG A 274 -12.94 -16.62 -2.21
CA ARG A 274 -13.72 -15.64 -2.98
C ARG A 274 -12.83 -14.74 -3.85
N PHE A 275 -11.58 -14.51 -3.47
CA PHE A 275 -10.68 -13.55 -4.12
C PHE A 275 -9.37 -14.17 -4.66
N PRO A 276 -9.41 -15.08 -5.64
CA PRO A 276 -8.20 -15.60 -6.29
C PRO A 276 -7.34 -14.47 -6.85
N GLY A 277 -6.04 -14.45 -6.54
CA GLY A 277 -5.12 -13.40 -6.98
C GLY A 277 -5.07 -12.19 -6.04
N LEU A 278 -5.73 -12.21 -4.88
CA LEU A 278 -5.65 -11.14 -3.88
C LEU A 278 -4.59 -11.42 -2.81
N TYR A 279 -3.72 -10.44 -2.58
CA TYR A 279 -2.89 -10.34 -1.39
C TYR A 279 -3.38 -9.14 -0.56
N LEU A 280 -4.09 -9.39 0.55
CA LEU A 280 -4.54 -8.35 1.46
C LEU A 280 -3.56 -8.23 2.65
N VAL A 281 -3.05 -7.02 2.87
CA VAL A 281 -2.19 -6.68 4.00
C VAL A 281 -2.88 -5.62 4.83
N ILE A 282 -2.87 -5.76 6.15
CA ILE A 282 -3.26 -4.69 7.07
C ILE A 282 -2.07 -4.27 7.92
N THR A 283 -1.94 -2.99 8.23
CA THR A 283 -0.94 -2.50 9.19
C THR A 283 -1.63 -2.00 10.45
N GLY A 284 -1.03 -2.24 11.62
CA GLY A 284 -1.60 -1.85 12.91
C GLY A 284 -0.57 -1.74 14.01
N THR A 285 -0.91 -1.02 15.09
CA THR A 285 -0.10 -1.00 16.32
C THR A 285 -0.36 -2.23 17.19
N PRO A 286 0.56 -2.58 18.09
CA PRO A 286 0.31 -3.52 19.19
C PRO A 286 -1.02 -3.31 19.92
N ALA A 287 -1.33 -2.07 20.31
CA ALA A 287 -2.60 -1.76 20.98
C ALA A 287 -3.83 -2.14 20.14
N PHE A 288 -3.77 -2.02 18.81
CA PHE A 288 -4.87 -2.48 17.95
C PHE A 288 -5.07 -4.00 18.00
N PHE A 289 -4.00 -4.79 18.07
CA PHE A 289 -4.13 -6.26 18.05
C PHE A 289 -4.45 -6.84 19.44
N ASP A 290 -3.87 -6.27 20.51
CA ASP A 290 -3.95 -6.84 21.86
C ASP A 290 -4.84 -6.05 22.81
N GLY A 291 -5.17 -4.79 22.48
CA GLY A 291 -5.95 -3.92 23.34
C GLY A 291 -7.45 -4.17 23.30
N ASN A 292 -8.11 -3.84 24.41
CA ASN A 292 -9.57 -3.93 24.59
C ASN A 292 -10.39 -3.00 23.70
N GLN A 293 -9.73 -2.07 22.97
CA GLN A 293 -10.38 -1.19 21.99
C GLN A 293 -10.08 -1.61 20.54
N GLY A 294 -9.32 -2.69 20.34
CA GLY A 294 -8.95 -3.20 19.04
C GLY A 294 -9.60 -4.54 18.73
N VAL A 295 -8.81 -5.42 18.12
CA VAL A 295 -9.20 -6.76 17.67
C VAL A 295 -9.82 -7.60 18.79
N GLN A 296 -9.34 -7.47 20.04
CA GLN A 296 -9.86 -8.23 21.18
C GLN A 296 -11.35 -7.97 21.48
N ARG A 297 -11.91 -6.84 21.02
CA ARG A 297 -13.36 -6.58 21.16
C ARG A 297 -14.24 -7.56 20.41
N LEU A 298 -13.71 -8.20 19.36
CA LEU A 298 -14.43 -9.15 18.55
C LEU A 298 -13.71 -10.51 18.66
N PRO A 299 -14.10 -11.37 19.61
CA PRO A 299 -13.48 -12.69 19.81
C PRO A 299 -13.26 -13.53 18.54
N PRO A 300 -14.21 -13.63 17.58
CA PRO A 300 -13.97 -14.41 16.36
C PRO A 300 -12.90 -13.81 15.44
N LEU A 301 -12.67 -12.49 15.48
CA LEU A 301 -11.56 -11.86 14.77
C LEU A 301 -10.25 -12.09 15.53
N ALA A 302 -10.26 -11.92 16.86
CA ALA A 302 -9.09 -12.14 17.71
C ALA A 302 -8.51 -13.55 17.57
N GLN A 303 -9.37 -14.57 17.55
CA GLN A 303 -8.94 -15.96 17.34
C GLN A 303 -8.26 -16.18 15.99
N ARG A 304 -8.74 -15.54 14.92
CA ARG A 304 -8.15 -15.66 13.58
C ARG A 304 -6.79 -14.97 13.49
N LEU A 305 -6.66 -13.82 14.17
CA LEU A 305 -5.44 -13.03 14.12
C LEU A 305 -4.41 -13.45 15.16
N HIS A 306 -4.75 -14.30 16.14
CA HIS A 306 -3.87 -14.60 17.26
C HIS A 306 -2.51 -15.16 16.84
N VAL A 307 -1.44 -14.54 17.34
CA VAL A 307 -0.05 -14.98 17.25
C VAL A 307 0.62 -14.70 18.58
N ASP A 308 1.34 -15.67 19.13
CA ASP A 308 2.07 -15.50 20.38
C ASP A 308 3.43 -14.83 20.13
N PHE A 309 3.57 -13.60 20.62
CA PHE A 309 4.80 -12.80 20.56
C PHE A 309 5.53 -12.72 21.92
N ALA A 310 5.17 -13.56 22.91
CA ALA A 310 5.78 -13.55 24.24
C ALA A 310 7.24 -14.04 24.27
N THR A 311 7.66 -14.81 23.25
CA THR A 311 9.03 -15.28 23.10
C THR A 311 9.95 -14.25 22.43
N GLU A 312 11.26 -14.53 22.37
CA GLU A 312 12.24 -13.63 21.76
C GLU A 312 11.96 -13.38 20.26
N SER A 313 12.02 -12.10 19.84
CA SER A 313 11.67 -11.67 18.47
C SER A 313 12.49 -12.28 17.35
N ARG A 314 13.72 -12.71 17.63
CA ARG A 314 14.54 -13.42 16.62
C ARG A 314 13.95 -14.77 16.21
N PHE A 315 13.01 -15.33 16.96
CA PHE A 315 12.35 -16.60 16.67
C PHE A 315 10.90 -16.46 16.20
N ASP A 316 10.45 -15.23 15.89
CA ASP A 316 9.13 -15.03 15.32
C ASP A 316 8.98 -15.82 14.02
N ASN A 317 7.81 -16.44 13.86
CA ASN A 317 7.50 -17.14 12.63
C ASN A 317 7.05 -16.16 11.54
N PRO A 318 7.85 -15.90 10.49
CA PRO A 318 7.46 -14.99 9.42
C PRO A 318 6.26 -15.48 8.63
N ARG A 319 5.88 -16.77 8.72
CA ARG A 319 4.71 -17.37 8.06
C ARG A 319 3.41 -17.21 8.84
N ALA A 320 3.46 -16.71 10.08
CA ALA A 320 2.26 -16.48 10.87
C ALA A 320 1.38 -15.38 10.23
N VAL A 321 0.10 -15.33 10.62
CA VAL A 321 -0.84 -14.31 10.11
C VAL A 321 -0.41 -12.89 10.48
N GLN A 322 0.25 -12.72 11.63
CA GLN A 322 0.91 -11.47 12.03
C GLN A 322 2.43 -11.59 11.94
N ILE A 323 3.08 -10.51 11.53
CA ILE A 323 4.52 -10.29 11.71
C ILE A 323 4.74 -9.03 12.55
N ARG A 324 5.72 -9.03 13.45
CA ARG A 324 6.11 -7.84 14.21
C ARG A 324 7.34 -7.16 13.61
N LEU A 325 7.21 -5.87 13.32
CA LEU A 325 8.34 -5.02 12.97
C LEU A 325 9.06 -4.62 14.25
N SER A 326 10.37 -4.88 14.29
CA SER A 326 11.20 -4.46 15.41
C SER A 326 11.50 -2.95 15.31
N PRO A 327 11.54 -2.22 16.44
CA PRO A 327 12.03 -0.85 16.46
C PRO A 327 13.43 -0.72 15.84
N PHE A 328 13.73 0.46 15.30
CA PHE A 328 15.07 0.74 14.81
C PHE A 328 16.06 0.75 15.97
N THR A 329 17.19 0.07 15.80
CA THR A 329 18.34 0.17 16.69
C THR A 329 19.27 1.28 16.20
N ILE A 330 20.15 1.76 17.08
CA ILE A 330 21.22 2.70 16.69
C ILE A 330 22.07 2.12 15.55
N ASP A 331 22.37 0.82 15.61
CA ASP A 331 23.14 0.14 14.56
C ASP A 331 22.40 0.13 13.21
N ARG A 332 21.08 -0.12 13.22
CA ARG A 332 20.26 -0.06 12.01
C ARG A 332 20.19 1.36 11.46
N LEU A 333 19.99 2.37 12.30
CA LEU A 333 20.05 3.77 11.87
C LEU A 333 21.39 4.13 11.26
N THR A 334 22.48 3.73 11.90
CA THR A 334 23.84 4.03 11.45
C THR A 334 24.07 3.40 10.09
N THR A 335 23.66 2.14 9.91
CA THR A 335 23.74 1.43 8.63
C THR A 335 22.97 2.15 7.53
N VAL A 336 21.72 2.57 7.79
CA VAL A 336 20.93 3.33 6.81
C VAL A 336 21.57 4.70 6.54
N GLY A 337 22.02 5.40 7.58
CA GLY A 337 22.67 6.71 7.47
C GLY A 337 23.91 6.66 6.59
N ILE A 338 24.75 5.62 6.76
CA ILE A 338 25.94 5.35 5.93
C ILE A 338 25.53 5.21 4.46
N LYS A 339 24.53 4.36 4.16
CA LYS A 339 24.03 4.19 2.80
C LYS A 339 23.53 5.50 2.18
N ILE A 340 22.81 6.31 2.95
CA ILE A 340 22.30 7.61 2.45
C ILE A 340 23.42 8.62 2.22
N ARG A 341 24.40 8.68 3.12
CA ARG A 341 25.60 9.53 2.96
C ARG A 341 26.39 9.12 1.72
N ASP A 342 26.52 7.83 1.45
CA ASP A 342 27.20 7.33 0.24
C ASP A 342 26.42 7.67 -1.03
N ILE A 343 25.11 7.44 -1.04
CA ILE A 343 24.21 7.79 -2.15
C ILE A 343 24.27 9.28 -2.47
N PHE A 344 24.22 10.13 -1.43
CA PHE A 344 24.33 11.58 -1.56
C PHE A 344 25.70 11.97 -2.14
N ALA A 345 26.79 11.45 -1.55
CA ALA A 345 28.16 11.77 -1.95
C ALA A 345 28.46 11.37 -3.41
N ASP A 346 27.92 10.25 -3.87
CA ASP A 346 28.06 9.79 -5.27
C ASP A 346 27.39 10.72 -6.30
N GLY A 347 26.50 11.61 -5.86
CA GLY A 347 25.85 12.62 -6.71
C GLY A 347 26.40 14.04 -6.57
N SER A 348 27.37 14.24 -5.69
CA SER A 348 27.93 15.56 -5.37
C SER A 348 29.33 15.73 -5.98
N ALA A 349 29.69 16.95 -6.34
CA ALA A 349 31.07 17.30 -6.71
C ALA A 349 32.04 17.30 -5.50
N GLN A 350 31.51 17.34 -4.27
CA GLN A 350 32.22 17.39 -3.00
C GLN A 350 32.35 16.00 -2.34
N THR A 351 32.31 14.91 -3.11
CA THR A 351 32.37 13.52 -2.58
C THR A 351 33.46 13.31 -1.52
N PRO A 352 34.73 13.72 -1.73
CA PRO A 352 35.79 13.45 -0.75
C PRO A 352 35.55 14.20 0.57
N ARG A 353 35.03 15.45 0.48
CA ARG A 353 34.71 16.28 1.63
C ARG A 353 33.57 15.68 2.44
N ILE A 354 32.49 15.27 1.78
CA ILE A 354 31.31 14.67 2.44
C ILE A 354 31.72 13.39 3.18
N ARG A 355 32.45 12.48 2.53
CA ARG A 355 32.89 11.22 3.15
C ARG A 355 33.91 11.43 4.28
N SER A 356 34.66 12.53 4.25
CA SER A 356 35.62 12.88 5.31
C SER A 356 34.96 13.56 6.51
N LEU A 357 34.06 14.52 6.29
CA LEU A 357 33.42 15.29 7.37
C LEU A 357 32.24 14.55 7.99
N VAL A 358 31.53 13.74 7.19
CA VAL A 358 30.38 12.93 7.60
C VAL A 358 30.77 11.45 7.49
N ASP A 359 31.82 11.07 8.20
CA ASP A 359 32.30 9.69 8.31
C ASP A 359 31.34 8.81 9.15
N ASP A 360 31.63 7.52 9.26
CA ASP A 360 30.77 6.56 9.96
C ASP A 360 30.63 6.89 11.45
N SER A 361 31.69 7.45 12.05
CA SER A 361 31.66 7.89 13.45
C SER A 361 30.68 9.04 13.66
N TYR A 362 30.68 10.05 12.78
CA TYR A 362 29.73 11.15 12.84
C TYR A 362 28.28 10.66 12.71
N ILE A 363 28.03 9.73 11.80
CA ILE A 363 26.68 9.19 11.59
C ILE A 363 26.19 8.44 12.84
N ALA A 364 27.05 7.65 13.46
CA ALA A 364 26.74 6.96 14.72
C ALA A 364 26.49 7.95 15.87
N ASP A 365 27.26 9.03 15.95
CA ASP A 365 27.09 10.09 16.94
C ASP A 365 25.75 10.82 16.74
N LEU A 366 25.41 11.18 15.50
CA LEU A 366 24.14 11.80 15.16
C LEU A 366 22.97 10.87 15.50
N ALA A 367 23.07 9.57 15.19
CA ALA A 367 22.04 8.59 15.52
C ALA A 367 21.81 8.52 17.04
N ARG A 368 22.90 8.43 17.82
CA ARG A 368 22.85 8.45 19.29
C ARG A 368 22.27 9.74 19.85
N ALA A 369 22.67 10.89 19.30
CA ALA A 369 22.19 12.20 19.74
C ALA A 369 20.69 12.37 19.48
N VAL A 370 20.19 11.95 18.31
CA VAL A 370 18.75 11.99 17.98
C VAL A 370 17.97 11.05 18.89
N THR A 371 18.45 9.83 19.14
CA THR A 371 17.79 8.90 20.07
C THR A 371 17.81 9.40 21.52
N GLY A 372 18.93 9.97 21.98
CA GLY A 372 19.09 10.49 23.34
C GLY A 372 18.25 11.75 23.61
N GLY A 373 18.15 12.66 22.63
CA GLY A 373 17.37 13.90 22.75
C GLY A 373 15.85 13.68 22.84
N LEU A 374 15.37 12.48 22.49
CA LEU A 374 13.99 12.02 22.63
C LEU A 374 13.73 11.30 23.98
N GLY A 375 14.66 11.36 24.92
CA GLY A 375 14.48 10.85 26.29
C GLY A 375 14.53 9.32 26.41
N GLY A 376 15.14 8.63 25.44
CA GLY A 376 15.29 7.17 25.47
C GLY A 376 13.98 6.38 25.40
N LYS A 377 12.83 7.04 25.17
CA LYS A 377 11.54 6.38 24.96
C LYS A 377 11.54 5.68 23.60
N VAL A 378 11.02 4.47 23.62
CA VAL A 378 11.12 3.45 22.57
C VAL A 378 10.53 3.96 21.25
N GLY A 379 11.28 3.80 20.16
CA GLY A 379 10.90 4.27 18.83
C GLY A 379 11.88 5.32 18.32
N VAL A 380 13.13 4.90 18.05
CA VAL A 380 14.11 5.68 17.29
C VAL A 380 13.42 6.26 16.05
N ALA A 381 13.30 7.58 15.94
CA ALA A 381 12.57 8.23 14.85
C ALA A 381 13.43 8.29 13.58
N PRO A 382 13.37 7.30 12.67
CA PRO A 382 14.27 7.22 11.53
C PRO A 382 14.01 8.40 10.59
N ARG A 383 12.75 8.84 10.53
CA ARG A 383 12.30 10.03 9.84
C ARG A 383 13.05 11.29 10.28
N ILE A 384 13.16 11.54 11.58
CA ILE A 384 13.83 12.73 12.13
C ILE A 384 15.33 12.63 11.85
N PHE A 385 15.93 11.47 12.15
CA PHE A 385 17.34 11.24 11.90
C PHE A 385 17.72 11.47 10.44
N LEU A 386 17.01 10.84 9.49
CA LEU A 386 17.29 10.97 8.06
C LEU A 386 17.04 12.38 7.53
N LYS A 387 15.99 13.06 8.01
CA LYS A 387 15.71 14.45 7.65
C LYS A 387 16.85 15.38 8.07
N LYS A 388 17.36 15.22 9.30
CA LYS A 388 18.48 16.03 9.82
C LYS A 388 19.78 15.70 9.12
N LEU A 389 20.08 14.42 8.92
CA LEU A 389 21.26 13.98 8.18
C LEU A 389 21.30 14.59 6.77
N VAL A 390 20.19 14.54 6.02
CA VAL A 390 20.16 15.08 4.66
C VAL A 390 20.11 16.61 4.66
N GLY A 391 19.10 17.21 5.28
CA GLY A 391 18.80 18.63 5.14
C GLY A 391 19.68 19.56 6.00
N GLU A 392 20.12 19.10 7.16
CA GLU A 392 20.87 19.94 8.11
C GLU A 392 22.37 19.65 8.12
N VAL A 393 22.80 18.47 7.65
CA VAL A 393 24.20 18.06 7.59
C VAL A 393 24.71 17.98 6.15
N LEU A 394 24.25 17.00 5.37
CA LEU A 394 24.81 16.70 4.04
C LEU A 394 24.67 17.88 3.06
N ASP A 395 23.48 18.47 2.97
CA ASP A 395 23.25 19.65 2.12
C ASP A 395 24.18 20.82 2.49
N ARG A 396 24.44 21.03 3.78
CA ARG A 396 25.30 22.14 4.24
C ARG A 396 26.78 21.87 3.98
N VAL A 397 27.22 20.62 4.17
CA VAL A 397 28.59 20.22 3.83
C VAL A 397 28.86 20.34 2.34
N ASP A 398 27.84 20.08 1.51
CA ASP A 398 27.91 20.22 0.04
C ASP A 398 27.96 21.69 -0.40
N GLN A 399 27.12 22.54 0.20
CA GLN A 399 26.95 23.94 -0.22
C GLN A 399 27.99 24.91 0.35
N PHE A 400 28.45 24.69 1.59
CA PHE A 400 29.27 25.65 2.32
C PHE A 400 30.68 25.10 2.59
N ALA A 401 31.68 25.70 1.94
CA ALA A 401 33.08 25.26 2.00
C ALA A 401 33.74 25.40 3.38
N ASP A 402 33.17 26.20 4.28
CA ASP A 402 33.62 26.43 5.65
C ASP A 402 32.77 25.70 6.70
N PHE A 403 31.68 25.03 6.29
CA PHE A 403 30.85 24.29 7.22
C PHE A 403 31.49 22.96 7.63
N ASP A 404 31.78 22.81 8.93
CA ASP A 404 32.14 21.56 9.60
C ASP A 404 30.99 21.17 10.54
N PRO A 405 30.31 20.03 10.30
CA PRO A 405 29.16 19.63 11.10
C PRO A 405 29.52 19.25 12.55
N ARG A 406 30.79 19.04 12.89
CA ARG A 406 31.19 18.82 14.30
C ARG A 406 31.34 20.12 15.08
N GLN A 407 31.57 21.24 14.39
CA GLN A 407 31.82 22.54 15.02
C GLN A 407 30.60 23.46 14.89
N HIS A 408 29.90 23.40 13.77
CA HIS A 408 28.89 24.37 13.37
C HIS A 408 27.45 23.84 13.42
N TYR A 409 27.25 22.55 13.69
CA TYR A 409 25.92 21.97 13.82
C TYR A 409 25.66 21.53 15.25
N GLU A 410 24.66 22.15 15.87
CA GLU A 410 24.11 21.72 17.14
C GLU A 410 22.75 21.08 16.91
N LEU A 411 22.60 19.82 17.35
CA LEU A 411 21.36 19.08 17.19
C LEU A 411 20.26 19.73 18.05
N THR A 412 19.30 20.37 17.39
CA THR A 412 18.08 20.85 18.03
C THR A 412 16.92 19.93 17.69
N ILE A 413 16.22 19.43 18.72
CA ILE A 413 14.95 18.69 18.57
C ILE A 413 13.86 19.58 19.15
N ASN A 414 13.02 20.14 18.27
CA ASN A 414 12.03 21.11 18.67
C ASN A 414 10.84 20.45 19.37
N ALA A 415 10.08 21.23 20.15
CA ALA A 415 8.91 20.72 20.87
C ALA A 415 7.86 20.08 19.94
N SER A 416 7.69 20.60 18.72
CA SER A 416 6.81 19.97 17.72
C SER A 416 7.30 18.58 17.30
N GLU A 417 8.61 18.40 17.13
CA GLU A 417 9.20 17.10 16.77
C GLU A 417 9.12 16.11 17.93
N LYS A 418 9.28 16.59 19.17
CA LYS A 418 9.02 15.78 20.37
C LYS A 418 7.56 15.40 20.47
N ASN A 419 6.64 16.35 20.29
CA ASN A 419 5.20 16.10 20.33
C ASN A 419 4.74 15.16 19.21
N GLU A 420 5.33 15.21 18.01
CA GLU A 420 5.04 14.25 16.95
C GLU A 420 5.41 12.82 17.37
N VAL A 421 6.54 12.64 18.06
CA VAL A 421 6.98 11.33 18.56
C VAL A 421 6.17 10.90 19.79
N GLU A 422 5.92 11.82 20.71
CA GLU A 422 5.15 11.59 21.94
C GLU A 422 3.67 11.35 21.66
N ALA A 423 3.05 12.04 20.71
CA ALA A 423 1.67 11.76 20.28
C ALA A 423 1.55 10.45 19.51
N ALA A 424 2.65 9.92 18.99
CA ALA A 424 2.71 8.57 18.44
C ALA A 424 2.84 7.54 19.57
N ALA A 425 3.69 7.78 20.57
CA ALA A 425 3.91 6.88 21.70
C ALA A 425 2.75 6.87 22.73
N SER A 426 2.14 8.02 23.02
CA SER A 426 1.08 8.18 24.03
C SER A 426 -0.24 7.50 23.63
N VAL A 427 -0.33 6.96 22.41
CA VAL A 427 -1.49 6.19 21.93
C VAL A 427 -1.47 4.77 22.47
N ASP A 428 -0.28 4.25 22.80
CA ASP A 428 -0.13 2.92 23.42
C ASP A 428 -0.28 2.99 24.96
N ASP A 429 -0.04 4.16 25.58
CA ASP A 429 -0.07 4.38 27.05
C ASP A 429 -1.43 4.86 27.60
N VAL A 430 -2.50 4.74 26.83
CA VAL A 430 -3.84 5.13 27.29
C VAL A 430 -4.43 4.01 28.16
N ASP A 431 -3.93 3.89 29.40
CA ASP A 431 -4.72 3.32 30.50
C ASP A 431 -5.82 4.33 30.82
N LEU A 432 -7.04 4.07 30.33
CA LEU A 432 -8.22 4.83 30.75
C LEU A 432 -8.94 4.03 31.82
N ASP A 433 -9.10 4.69 32.96
CA ASP A 433 -9.86 4.22 34.12
C ASP A 433 -11.20 3.58 33.72
N ILE A 434 -11.45 2.46 34.39
CA ILE A 434 -12.52 1.45 34.28
C ILE A 434 -13.91 2.04 34.08
#